data_AF-A0A7W8JKF3-F1
#
_entry.id   AF-A0A7W8JKF3-F1
#
_cell.length_a   1.000
_cell.length_b   1.000
_cell.length_c   1.000
_cell.angle_alpha   90.00
_cell.angle_beta   90.00
_cell.angle_gamma   90.00
#
_symmetry.space_group_name_H-M   'P 1'
#
loop_
_entity.id
_entity.type
_entity.pdbx_description
1 polymer ?
#
loop_
_entity_poly.entity_id
_entity_poly.type
_entity_poly.pdbx_seq_one_letter_code
_entity_poly.pdbx_strand_id
1 'polypeptide(L)'
;MPKPLMLQRRSGLYVRFFVPVDLQPRVGSTYLVRSLQGVRADTARLMAAAFGYALNQVFERLRMDAMIEPKGLLDVALAGVKTGKIYDIELPNGLRIRTDGSDTEHQRVRETIDDLTKAGAFQAIPTSAPAPTKAGLLSERVQVFLEQMKLRERSETDLLDSTFTLKVFLGIVGDKDLTEVSPDDMDQFMVALSHWPANASKKPQYKGLTPTQVVAKAKASSDKKLAPRTKEKHLDRLRVFFKNCMDRRLLSYNPCDGSRVTGKAQDEEQTKRPFDEKDLKVLFDPSHVTPTMPHKHWIPILGLYTGARLNELAQLQVEDLEQIDGIWGIHIRRQVKNRSSKRFVPLRQEVLDLGFIDYVESVKQARFEHVFPGLPACTRSTPMRWVKESSL
;
A
#
# COMPACT_ATOMS: atom_id res chain seq x y z
N MET A 1 9.96 11.50 -33.70
CA MET A 1 8.55 11.86 -33.47
C MET A 1 8.43 13.23 -32.82
N PRO A 2 7.71 14.18 -33.43
CA PRO A 2 7.44 15.50 -32.87
C PRO A 2 6.76 15.40 -31.50
N LYS A 3 7.35 16.03 -30.47
CA LYS A 3 6.80 15.98 -29.11
C LYS A 3 5.54 16.85 -29.00
N PRO A 4 4.39 16.32 -28.56
CA PRO A 4 3.19 17.11 -28.32
C PRO A 4 3.34 17.97 -27.08
N LEU A 5 3.08 19.27 -27.21
CA LEU A 5 2.91 20.17 -26.07
C LEU A 5 1.44 20.59 -25.96
N MET A 6 0.79 20.17 -24.87
CA MET A 6 -0.60 20.54 -24.60
C MET A 6 -0.68 22.02 -24.19
N LEU A 7 -1.66 22.74 -24.76
CA LEU A 7 -1.90 24.15 -24.51
C LEU A 7 -3.38 24.35 -24.14
N GLN A 8 -3.64 24.90 -22.97
CA GLN A 8 -4.98 25.33 -22.57
C GLN A 8 -5.21 26.78 -23.01
N ARG A 9 -6.24 27.05 -23.81
CA ARG A 9 -6.66 28.39 -24.23
C ARG A 9 -8.11 28.65 -23.84
N ARG A 10 -8.54 29.92 -23.83
CA ARG A 10 -9.95 30.28 -23.56
C ARG A 10 -10.94 29.60 -24.52
N SER A 11 -10.52 29.30 -25.75
CA SER A 11 -11.30 28.61 -26.79
C SER A 11 -11.23 27.08 -26.72
N GLY A 12 -10.56 26.50 -25.72
CA GLY A 12 -10.44 25.05 -25.53
C GLY A 12 -9.00 24.54 -25.48
N LEU A 13 -8.86 23.22 -25.57
CA LEU A 13 -7.57 22.52 -25.51
C LEU A 13 -6.94 22.42 -26.90
N TYR A 14 -5.63 22.67 -26.98
CA TYR A 14 -4.83 22.60 -28.20
C TYR A 14 -3.57 21.78 -27.96
N VAL A 15 -2.97 21.31 -29.04
CA VAL A 15 -1.62 20.70 -29.05
C VAL A 15 -0.72 21.49 -30.00
N ARG A 16 0.52 21.72 -29.58
CA ARG A 16 1.57 22.36 -30.37
C ARG A 16 2.70 21.36 -30.64
N PHE A 17 3.13 21.29 -31.88
CA PHE A 17 4.29 20.53 -32.33
C PHE A 17 5.35 21.46 -32.87
N PHE A 18 6.61 21.16 -32.55
CA PHE A 18 7.75 21.83 -33.16
C PHE A 18 8.03 21.24 -34.55
N VAL A 19 8.22 22.12 -35.53
CA VAL A 19 8.65 21.72 -36.88
C VAL A 19 10.18 21.62 -36.89
N PRO A 20 10.77 20.47 -37.29
CA PRO A 20 12.21 20.30 -37.40
C PRO A 20 12.86 21.42 -38.24
N VAL A 21 14.01 21.93 -37.79
CA VAL A 21 14.67 23.13 -38.36
C VAL A 21 14.91 22.98 -39.87
N ASP A 22 15.27 21.78 -40.31
CA ASP A 22 15.47 21.39 -41.71
C ASP A 22 14.21 21.56 -42.58
N LEU A 23 13.02 21.44 -41.99
CA LEU A 23 11.74 21.50 -42.69
C LEU A 23 11.01 22.83 -42.54
N GLN A 24 11.48 23.73 -41.67
CA GLN A 24 10.84 25.04 -41.45
C GLN A 24 10.74 25.92 -42.71
N PRO A 25 11.77 26.00 -43.59
CA PRO A 25 11.67 26.78 -44.83
C PRO A 25 10.60 26.26 -45.79
N ARG A 26 10.34 24.95 -45.78
CA ARG A 26 9.33 24.30 -46.63
C ARG A 26 7.93 24.37 -46.05
N VAL A 27 7.79 24.15 -44.74
CA VAL A 27 6.50 24.18 -44.03
C VAL A 27 6.04 25.62 -43.76
N GLY A 28 6.95 26.59 -43.75
CA GLY A 28 6.65 28.01 -43.55
C GLY A 28 6.28 28.38 -42.11
N SER A 29 6.52 27.50 -41.13
CA SER A 29 6.23 27.76 -39.71
C SER A 29 7.16 26.99 -38.78
N THR A 30 7.49 27.60 -37.64
CA THR A 30 8.28 26.98 -36.56
C THR A 30 7.45 26.02 -35.71
N TYR A 31 6.14 26.27 -35.62
CA TYR A 31 5.22 25.49 -34.81
C TYR A 31 3.90 25.23 -35.54
N LEU A 32 3.41 23.99 -35.42
CA LEU A 32 2.08 23.60 -35.85
C LEU A 32 1.17 23.49 -34.62
N VAL A 33 0.07 24.24 -34.59
CA VAL A 33 -0.90 24.25 -33.48
C VAL A 33 -2.23 23.68 -33.97
N ARG A 34 -2.83 22.76 -33.22
CA ARG A 34 -4.11 22.12 -33.56
C ARG A 34 -5.05 22.08 -32.37
N SER A 35 -6.33 22.33 -32.62
CA SER A 35 -7.38 22.19 -31.59
C SER A 35 -7.69 20.73 -31.34
N LEU A 36 -7.89 20.37 -30.07
CA LEU A 36 -8.36 19.06 -29.62
C LEU A 36 -9.88 19.09 -29.30
N GLN A 37 -10.63 20.09 -29.77
CA GLN A 37 -12.12 20.12 -29.80
C GLN A 37 -12.87 19.70 -28.51
N GLY A 38 -12.31 19.97 -27.31
CA GLY A 38 -13.04 19.80 -26.04
C GLY A 38 -13.28 18.36 -25.59
N VAL A 39 -12.54 17.37 -26.12
CA VAL A 39 -12.66 15.97 -25.69
C VAL A 39 -12.12 15.75 -24.27
N ARG A 40 -12.62 14.69 -23.59
CA ARG A 40 -12.12 14.22 -22.28
C ARG A 40 -10.59 14.05 -22.30
N ALA A 41 -9.94 14.25 -21.15
CA ALA A 41 -8.49 14.31 -21.03
C ALA A 41 -7.72 13.12 -21.66
N ASP A 42 -8.24 11.89 -21.54
CA ASP A 42 -7.61 10.70 -22.13
C ASP A 42 -7.70 10.68 -23.66
N THR A 43 -8.85 11.02 -24.20
CA THR A 43 -9.06 11.12 -25.66
C THR A 43 -8.21 12.24 -26.26
N ALA A 44 -8.06 13.37 -25.56
CA ALA A 44 -7.18 14.45 -25.96
C ALA A 44 -5.70 14.01 -26.02
N ARG A 45 -5.24 13.23 -25.03
CA ARG A 45 -3.88 12.66 -25.02
C ARG A 45 -3.65 11.71 -26.20
N LEU A 46 -4.62 10.83 -26.48
CA LEU A 46 -4.55 9.90 -27.62
C LEU A 46 -4.52 10.65 -28.96
N MET A 47 -5.37 11.67 -29.13
CA MET A 47 -5.37 12.51 -30.33
C MET A 47 -4.05 13.27 -30.52
N ALA A 48 -3.46 13.80 -29.45
CA ALA A 48 -2.15 14.45 -29.52
C ALA A 48 -1.03 13.47 -29.91
N ALA A 49 -1.07 12.23 -29.42
CA ALA A 49 -0.13 11.19 -29.85
C ALA A 49 -0.31 10.84 -31.34
N ALA A 50 -1.55 10.67 -31.79
CA ALA A 50 -1.87 10.37 -33.19
C ALA A 50 -1.44 11.51 -34.14
N PHE A 51 -1.66 12.77 -33.76
CA PHE A 51 -1.14 13.93 -34.50
C PHE A 51 0.39 13.93 -34.58
N GLY A 52 1.08 13.63 -33.47
CA GLY A 52 2.53 13.51 -33.46
C GLY A 52 3.04 12.41 -34.40
N TYR A 53 2.33 11.29 -34.49
CA TYR A 53 2.68 10.18 -35.37
C TYR A 53 2.51 10.55 -36.84
N ALA A 54 1.33 11.10 -37.19
CA ALA A 54 1.03 11.56 -38.54
C ALA A 54 2.04 12.62 -39.02
N LEU A 55 2.36 13.60 -38.16
CA LEU A 55 3.36 14.62 -38.49
C LEU A 55 4.75 14.02 -38.70
N ASN A 56 5.14 12.99 -37.92
CA ASN A 56 6.42 12.32 -38.15
C ASN A 56 6.48 11.66 -39.53
N GLN A 57 5.42 10.96 -39.93
CA GLN A 57 5.35 10.33 -41.25
C GLN A 57 5.45 11.36 -42.38
N VAL A 58 4.74 12.48 -42.24
CA VAL A 58 4.81 13.58 -43.20
C VAL A 58 6.21 14.17 -43.26
N PHE A 59 6.86 14.40 -42.12
CA PHE A 59 8.22 14.93 -42.08
C PHE A 59 9.24 13.99 -42.74
N GLU A 60 9.14 12.67 -42.52
CA GLU A 60 10.01 11.72 -43.23
C GLU A 60 9.77 11.75 -44.74
N ARG A 61 8.50 11.77 -45.20
CA ARG A 61 8.19 11.88 -46.64
C ARG A 61 8.73 13.16 -47.26
N LEU A 62 8.58 14.30 -46.57
CA LEU A 62 9.16 15.56 -47.03
C LEU A 62 10.68 15.47 -47.13
N ARG A 63 11.38 14.78 -46.23
CA ARG A 63 12.83 14.60 -46.36
C ARG A 63 13.23 13.71 -47.53
N MET A 64 12.41 12.73 -47.88
CA MET A 64 12.71 11.77 -48.96
C MET A 64 12.45 12.35 -50.36
N ASP A 65 11.48 13.25 -50.51
CA ASP A 65 11.16 13.86 -51.80
C ASP A 65 10.94 15.39 -51.70
N ALA A 66 11.82 16.12 -52.38
CA ALA A 66 11.83 17.57 -52.41
C ALA A 66 10.67 18.16 -53.24
N MET A 67 10.05 17.40 -54.14
CA MET A 67 8.97 17.86 -55.03
C MET A 67 7.58 17.80 -54.38
N ILE A 68 7.45 17.15 -53.21
CA ILE A 68 6.18 17.05 -52.50
C ILE A 68 5.79 18.40 -51.89
N GLU A 69 4.57 18.84 -52.19
CA GLU A 69 3.96 20.06 -51.62
C GLU A 69 3.55 19.82 -50.15
N PRO A 70 4.12 20.57 -49.18
CA PRO A 70 3.88 20.30 -47.77
C PRO A 70 2.42 20.51 -47.32
N LYS A 71 1.74 21.52 -47.84
CA LYS A 71 0.43 21.93 -47.33
C LYS A 71 -0.63 20.84 -47.54
N GLY A 72 -0.77 20.33 -48.76
CA GLY A 72 -1.71 19.25 -49.07
C GLY A 72 -1.44 17.98 -48.27
N LEU A 73 -0.18 17.58 -48.14
CA LEU A 73 0.19 16.36 -47.41
C LEU A 73 -0.07 16.49 -45.90
N LEU A 74 0.23 17.65 -45.30
CA LEU A 74 -0.11 17.93 -43.91
C LEU A 74 -1.64 17.91 -43.70
N ASP A 75 -2.41 18.53 -44.59
CA ASP A 75 -3.87 18.61 -44.43
C ASP A 75 -4.54 17.23 -44.52
N VAL A 76 -4.09 16.36 -45.44
CA VAL A 76 -4.56 14.97 -45.55
C VAL A 76 -4.23 14.16 -44.30
N ALA A 77 -2.96 14.18 -43.88
CA ALA A 77 -2.53 13.43 -42.69
C ALA A 77 -3.23 13.95 -41.42
N LEU A 78 -3.49 15.25 -41.30
CA LEU A 78 -4.17 15.79 -40.13
C LEU A 78 -5.69 15.54 -40.16
N ALA A 79 -6.32 15.50 -41.34
CA ALA A 79 -7.71 15.09 -41.49
C ALA A 79 -7.88 13.60 -41.13
N GLY A 80 -6.95 12.74 -41.57
CA GLY A 80 -6.93 11.32 -41.27
C GLY A 80 -6.91 11.00 -39.77
N VAL A 81 -6.19 11.79 -38.95
CA VAL A 81 -6.21 11.64 -37.48
C VAL A 81 -7.60 11.93 -36.90
N LYS A 82 -8.31 12.94 -37.41
CA LYS A 82 -9.66 13.30 -36.93
C LYS A 82 -10.70 12.25 -37.30
N THR A 83 -10.54 11.62 -38.47
CA THR A 83 -11.45 10.58 -38.97
C THR A 83 -11.05 9.15 -38.55
N GLY A 84 -9.94 8.98 -37.82
CA GLY A 84 -9.43 7.67 -37.39
C GLY A 84 -8.87 6.81 -38.54
N LYS A 85 -8.44 7.44 -39.64
CA LYS A 85 -7.96 6.78 -40.87
C LYS A 85 -6.45 6.61 -40.93
N ILE A 86 -5.73 6.94 -39.85
CA ILE A 86 -4.27 6.79 -39.75
C ILE A 86 -3.95 5.74 -38.69
N TYR A 87 -3.36 4.64 -39.13
CA TYR A 87 -2.94 3.54 -38.27
C TYR A 87 -1.75 2.80 -38.88
N ASP A 88 -0.95 2.20 -38.02
CA ASP A 88 0.19 1.33 -38.34
C ASP A 88 0.08 0.13 -37.40
N ILE A 89 -0.45 -0.97 -37.94
CA ILE A 89 -0.83 -2.16 -37.18
C ILE A 89 0.03 -3.31 -37.68
N GLU A 90 0.84 -3.87 -36.78
CA GLU A 90 1.57 -5.11 -37.02
C GLU A 90 0.74 -6.28 -36.46
N LEU A 91 0.35 -7.19 -37.34
CA LEU A 91 -0.38 -8.40 -36.98
C LEU A 91 0.58 -9.47 -36.46
N PRO A 92 0.12 -10.43 -35.62
CA PRO A 92 0.97 -11.48 -35.04
C PRO A 92 1.68 -12.39 -36.06
N ASN A 93 1.20 -12.41 -37.31
CA ASN A 93 1.80 -13.13 -38.43
C ASN A 93 2.88 -12.31 -39.17
N GLY A 94 3.24 -11.12 -38.68
CA GLY A 94 4.25 -10.24 -39.27
C GLY A 94 3.74 -9.31 -40.37
N LEU A 95 2.44 -9.34 -40.71
CA LEU A 95 1.87 -8.43 -41.71
C LEU A 95 1.70 -7.03 -41.10
N ARG A 96 2.25 -6.01 -41.77
CA ARG A 96 2.11 -4.60 -41.37
C ARG A 96 1.12 -3.86 -42.27
N ILE A 97 0.09 -3.28 -41.65
CA ILE A 97 -0.92 -2.46 -42.31
C ILE A 97 -0.67 -1.01 -41.91
N ARG A 98 -0.27 -0.19 -42.88
CA ARG A 98 -0.02 1.25 -42.69
C ARG A 98 -0.88 2.07 -43.63
N THR A 99 -1.50 3.13 -43.12
CA THR A 99 -2.19 4.15 -43.92
C THR A 99 -1.60 5.53 -43.68
N ASP A 100 -1.62 6.36 -44.70
CA ASP A 100 -1.22 7.76 -44.69
C ASP A 100 -2.37 8.73 -44.39
N GLY A 101 -3.58 8.19 -44.25
CA GLY A 101 -4.80 8.93 -43.94
C GLY A 101 -5.60 9.38 -45.14
N SER A 102 -5.14 9.12 -46.37
CA SER A 102 -5.94 9.35 -47.57
C SER A 102 -7.12 8.39 -47.66
N ASP A 103 -8.24 8.89 -48.18
CA ASP A 103 -9.46 8.09 -48.35
C ASP A 103 -9.25 6.89 -49.29
N THR A 104 -8.42 7.09 -50.32
CA THR A 104 -8.05 6.05 -51.29
C THR A 104 -7.24 4.92 -50.66
N GLU A 105 -6.27 5.22 -49.79
CA GLU A 105 -5.42 4.20 -49.18
C GLU A 105 -6.17 3.49 -48.04
N HIS A 106 -6.97 4.22 -47.26
CA HIS A 106 -7.86 3.61 -46.26
C HIS A 106 -8.87 2.67 -46.91
N GLN A 107 -9.44 3.03 -48.07
CA GLN A 107 -10.38 2.17 -48.79
C GLN A 107 -9.70 0.90 -49.31
N ARG A 108 -8.50 1.02 -49.90
CA ARG A 108 -7.70 -0.16 -50.31
C ARG A 108 -7.38 -1.09 -49.14
N VAL A 109 -7.00 -0.53 -48.00
CA VAL A 109 -6.73 -1.34 -46.80
C VAL A 109 -7.99 -2.05 -46.29
N ARG A 110 -9.16 -1.38 -46.33
CA ARG A 110 -10.43 -2.03 -45.95
C ARG A 110 -10.80 -3.16 -46.90
N GLU A 111 -10.61 -2.97 -48.20
CA GLU A 111 -10.84 -4.01 -49.22
C GLU A 111 -9.91 -5.21 -48.99
N THR A 112 -8.61 -4.97 -48.76
CA THR A 112 -7.65 -6.04 -48.43
C THR A 112 -8.01 -6.78 -47.14
N ILE A 113 -8.47 -6.08 -46.10
CA ILE A 113 -8.91 -6.71 -44.84
C ILE A 113 -10.16 -7.57 -45.07
N ASP A 114 -11.12 -7.09 -45.87
CA ASP A 114 -12.34 -7.84 -46.21
C ASP A 114 -12.00 -9.12 -46.99
N ASP A 115 -11.08 -9.04 -47.94
CA ASP A 115 -10.60 -10.20 -48.71
C ASP A 115 -9.84 -11.20 -47.83
N LEU A 116 -8.99 -10.73 -46.91
CA LEU A 116 -8.30 -11.59 -45.93
C LEU A 116 -9.28 -12.26 -44.95
N THR A 117 -10.37 -11.57 -44.61
CA THR A 117 -11.43 -12.10 -43.74
C THR A 117 -12.24 -13.18 -44.46
N LYS A 118 -12.60 -12.95 -45.74
CA LYS A 118 -13.28 -13.96 -46.58
C LYS A 118 -12.40 -15.17 -46.87
N ALA A 119 -11.08 -14.98 -46.99
CA ALA A 119 -10.11 -16.06 -47.19
C ALA A 119 -9.81 -16.87 -45.91
N GLY A 120 -10.41 -16.54 -44.76
CA GLY A 120 -10.24 -17.29 -43.52
C GLY A 120 -8.85 -17.15 -42.88
N ALA A 121 -8.07 -16.12 -43.25
CA ALA A 121 -6.72 -15.91 -42.73
C ALA A 121 -6.70 -15.49 -41.25
N PHE A 122 -7.85 -15.08 -40.71
CA PHE A 122 -8.07 -14.82 -39.28
C PHE A 122 -8.80 -16.00 -38.63
N GLN A 123 -8.26 -17.22 -38.73
CA GLN A 123 -8.68 -18.26 -37.81
C GLN A 123 -8.26 -17.80 -36.41
N ALA A 124 -9.25 -17.61 -35.53
CA ALA A 124 -9.01 -17.35 -34.13
C ALA A 124 -8.06 -18.42 -33.61
N ILE A 125 -6.88 -18.03 -33.15
CA ILE A 125 -6.09 -18.89 -32.26
C ILE A 125 -7.06 -19.26 -31.14
N PRO A 126 -7.36 -20.54 -30.89
CA PRO A 126 -8.16 -20.88 -29.73
C PRO A 126 -7.39 -20.36 -28.52
N THR A 127 -7.91 -19.30 -27.90
CA THR A 127 -7.42 -18.77 -26.64
C THR A 127 -7.80 -19.75 -25.53
N SER A 128 -7.30 -20.98 -25.58
CA SER A 128 -7.10 -21.74 -24.36
C SER A 128 -5.81 -21.19 -23.75
N ALA A 129 -5.94 -20.17 -22.90
CA ALA A 129 -4.94 -19.98 -21.86
C ALA A 129 -4.72 -21.38 -21.25
N PRO A 130 -3.48 -21.90 -21.17
CA PRO A 130 -3.26 -23.16 -20.49
C PRO A 130 -3.91 -23.02 -19.11
N ALA A 131 -4.85 -23.91 -18.79
CA ALA A 131 -5.47 -23.92 -17.47
C ALA A 131 -4.33 -23.81 -16.45
N PRO A 132 -4.41 -22.89 -15.47
CA PRO A 132 -3.33 -22.73 -14.52
C PRO A 132 -3.03 -24.10 -13.92
N THR A 133 -1.80 -24.57 -14.13
CA THR A 133 -1.34 -25.80 -13.50
C THR A 133 -1.62 -25.64 -12.01
N LYS A 134 -2.49 -26.49 -11.46
CA LYS A 134 -2.98 -26.43 -10.08
C LYS A 134 -1.87 -25.96 -9.15
N ALA A 135 -2.06 -24.80 -8.53
CA ALA A 135 -1.01 -24.16 -7.75
C ALA A 135 -0.87 -24.82 -6.37
N GLY A 136 -1.61 -25.90 -6.09
CA GLY A 136 -1.60 -26.61 -4.82
C GLY A 136 -2.69 -26.09 -3.89
N LEU A 137 -2.96 -26.85 -2.84
CA LEU A 137 -4.03 -26.51 -1.89
C LEU A 137 -3.70 -25.25 -1.11
N LEU A 138 -4.73 -24.47 -0.77
CA LEU A 138 -4.59 -23.25 0.02
C LEU A 138 -3.93 -23.55 1.37
N SER A 139 -4.29 -24.66 2.03
CA SER A 139 -3.71 -25.09 3.30
C SER A 139 -2.19 -25.32 3.23
N GLU A 140 -1.72 -26.00 2.18
CA GLU A 140 -0.30 -26.24 1.93
C GLU A 140 0.46 -24.93 1.73
N ARG A 141 -0.12 -24.01 0.94
CA ARG A 141 0.48 -22.70 0.67
C ARG A 141 0.52 -21.82 1.92
N VAL A 142 -0.50 -21.89 2.77
CA VAL A 142 -0.51 -21.24 4.09
C VAL A 142 0.62 -21.78 4.96
N GLN A 143 0.82 -23.10 5.04
CA GLN A 143 1.89 -23.70 5.83
C GLN A 143 3.27 -23.23 5.36
N VAL A 144 3.52 -23.31 4.05
CA VAL A 144 4.78 -22.86 3.43
C VAL A 144 5.05 -21.38 3.72
N PHE A 145 4.02 -20.54 3.67
CA PHE A 145 4.15 -19.12 3.99
C PHE A 145 4.50 -18.88 5.46
N LEU A 146 3.85 -19.60 6.39
CA LEU A 146 4.13 -19.48 7.83
C LEU A 146 5.54 -19.95 8.18
N GLU A 147 6.02 -21.03 7.56
CA GLU A 147 7.41 -21.49 7.71
C GLU A 147 8.41 -20.44 7.21
N GLN A 148 8.14 -19.80 6.07
CA GLN A 148 8.97 -18.70 5.58
C GLN A 148 8.96 -17.49 6.50
N MET A 149 7.83 -17.17 7.14
CA MET A 149 7.78 -16.10 8.14
C MET A 149 8.65 -16.43 9.35
N LYS A 150 8.72 -17.69 9.78
CA LYS A 150 9.62 -18.15 10.86
C LYS A 150 11.08 -18.01 10.46
N LEU A 151 11.44 -18.48 9.26
CA LEU A 151 12.81 -18.39 8.74
C LEU A 151 13.30 -16.95 8.57
N ARG A 152 12.39 -16.00 8.33
CA ARG A 152 12.69 -14.56 8.25
C ARG A 152 12.71 -13.85 9.61
N GLU A 153 12.70 -14.60 10.72
CA GLU A 153 12.74 -14.09 12.09
C GLU A 153 11.70 -12.98 12.38
N ARG A 154 10.50 -13.13 11.80
CA ARG A 154 9.39 -12.23 12.08
C ARG A 154 9.02 -12.32 13.57
N SER A 155 8.52 -11.22 14.13
CA SER A 155 8.11 -11.21 15.54
C SER A 155 7.06 -12.27 15.82
N GLU A 156 7.17 -12.96 16.96
CA GLU A 156 6.25 -14.01 17.39
C GLU A 156 4.78 -13.56 17.35
N THR A 157 4.50 -12.33 17.78
CA THR A 157 3.15 -11.74 17.70
C THR A 157 2.62 -11.64 16.26
N ASP A 158 3.46 -11.23 15.30
CA ASP A 158 3.09 -11.13 13.89
C ASP A 158 2.80 -12.52 13.31
N LEU A 159 3.60 -13.52 13.70
CA LEU A 159 3.40 -14.90 13.31
C LEU A 159 2.09 -15.47 13.87
N LEU A 160 1.81 -15.27 15.17
CA LEU A 160 0.58 -15.74 15.81
C LEU A 160 -0.66 -15.10 15.19
N ASP A 161 -0.64 -13.79 14.97
CA ASP A 161 -1.76 -13.08 14.37
C ASP A 161 -1.98 -13.47 12.91
N SER A 162 -0.90 -13.68 12.14
CA SER A 162 -0.98 -14.14 10.75
C SER A 162 -1.48 -15.57 10.67
N THR A 163 -0.98 -16.46 11.53
CA THR A 163 -1.46 -17.84 11.66
C THR A 163 -2.94 -17.87 11.99
N PHE A 164 -3.38 -17.07 12.96
CA PHE A 164 -4.79 -16.98 13.33
C PHE A 164 -5.64 -16.50 12.15
N THR A 165 -5.23 -15.43 11.47
CA THR A 165 -5.98 -14.88 10.32
C THR A 165 -6.12 -15.88 9.18
N LEU A 166 -5.02 -16.55 8.80
CA LEU A 166 -5.02 -17.52 7.71
C LEU A 166 -5.85 -18.76 8.06
N LYS A 167 -5.84 -19.20 9.33
CA LYS A 167 -6.73 -20.29 9.79
C LYS A 167 -8.21 -19.91 9.75
N VAL A 168 -8.55 -18.68 10.12
CA VAL A 168 -9.94 -18.21 10.01
C VAL A 168 -10.35 -18.15 8.54
N PHE A 169 -9.50 -17.60 7.66
CA PHE A 169 -9.77 -17.54 6.22
C PHE A 169 -9.99 -18.94 5.63
N LEU A 170 -9.05 -19.87 5.85
CA LEU A 170 -9.15 -21.26 5.40
C LEU A 170 -10.42 -21.94 5.92
N GLY A 171 -10.79 -21.72 7.18
CA GLY A 171 -11.98 -22.33 7.75
C GLY A 171 -13.30 -21.73 7.25
N ILE A 172 -13.30 -20.51 6.70
CA ILE A 172 -14.49 -19.86 6.13
C ILE A 172 -14.65 -20.22 4.64
N VAL A 173 -13.56 -20.16 3.88
CA VAL A 173 -13.54 -20.34 2.42
C VAL A 173 -13.41 -21.82 2.03
N GLY A 174 -12.83 -22.64 2.91
CA GLY A 174 -12.53 -24.04 2.63
C GLY A 174 -11.15 -24.21 1.98
N ASP A 175 -10.70 -25.47 1.93
CA ASP A 175 -9.40 -25.84 1.37
C ASP A 175 -9.53 -26.21 -0.10
N LYS A 176 -9.54 -25.18 -0.95
CA LYS A 176 -9.54 -25.31 -2.41
C LYS A 176 -8.16 -25.06 -2.99
N ASP A 177 -8.00 -25.32 -4.29
CA ASP A 177 -6.77 -24.95 -4.98
C ASP A 177 -6.56 -23.43 -4.91
N LEU A 178 -5.32 -23.01 -4.72
CA LEU A 178 -4.97 -21.60 -4.61
C LEU A 178 -5.46 -20.78 -5.83
N THR A 179 -5.47 -21.36 -7.03
CA THR A 179 -5.91 -20.67 -8.26
C THR A 179 -7.42 -20.48 -8.37
N GLU A 180 -8.20 -21.22 -7.58
CA GLU A 180 -9.67 -21.11 -7.51
C GLU A 180 -10.13 -20.05 -6.49
N VAL A 181 -9.19 -19.44 -5.75
CA VAL A 181 -9.51 -18.36 -4.82
C VAL A 181 -9.86 -17.09 -5.61
N SER A 182 -11.06 -16.57 -5.38
CA SER A 182 -11.63 -15.44 -6.11
C SER A 182 -11.98 -14.26 -5.20
N PRO A 183 -12.33 -13.08 -5.77
CA PRO A 183 -12.85 -11.96 -4.99
C PRO A 183 -14.12 -12.32 -4.18
N ASP A 184 -14.95 -13.26 -4.66
CA ASP A 184 -16.16 -13.68 -3.94
C ASP A 184 -15.82 -14.34 -2.60
N ASP A 185 -14.68 -15.04 -2.52
CA ASP A 185 -14.18 -15.61 -1.27
C ASP A 185 -13.76 -14.53 -0.27
N MET A 186 -13.19 -13.44 -0.79
CA MET A 186 -12.85 -12.28 0.02
C MET A 186 -14.11 -11.61 0.55
N ASP A 187 -15.16 -11.49 -0.27
CA ASP A 187 -16.46 -10.97 0.17
C ASP A 187 -17.11 -11.87 1.22
N GLN A 188 -17.09 -13.19 1.02
CA GLN A 188 -17.55 -14.17 2.01
C GLN A 188 -16.79 -14.03 3.34
N PHE A 189 -15.46 -13.90 3.28
CA PHE A 189 -14.63 -13.69 4.45
C PHE A 189 -14.94 -12.36 5.15
N MET A 190 -15.15 -11.29 4.40
CA MET A 190 -15.49 -9.97 4.94
C MET A 190 -16.86 -9.97 5.62
N VAL A 191 -17.85 -10.65 5.04
CA VAL A 191 -19.16 -10.87 5.66
C VAL A 191 -19.00 -11.67 6.96
N ALA A 192 -18.19 -12.74 6.96
CA ALA A 192 -17.91 -13.53 8.14
C ALA A 192 -17.24 -12.70 9.26
N LEU A 193 -16.23 -11.88 8.93
CA LEU A 193 -15.57 -10.98 9.87
C LEU A 193 -16.49 -9.90 10.43
N SER A 194 -17.55 -9.52 9.70
CA SER A 194 -18.52 -8.54 10.18
C SER A 194 -19.33 -9.04 11.38
N HIS A 195 -19.54 -10.36 11.47
CA HIS A 195 -20.21 -11.05 12.57
C HIS A 195 -19.25 -11.66 13.59
N TRP A 196 -17.95 -11.67 13.31
CA TRP A 196 -16.97 -12.30 14.17
C TRP A 196 -16.91 -11.61 15.55
N PRO A 197 -16.96 -12.37 16.66
CA PRO A 197 -16.99 -11.81 18.00
C PRO A 197 -15.60 -11.35 18.43
N ALA A 198 -15.53 -10.21 19.11
CA ALA A 198 -14.29 -9.69 19.67
C ALA A 198 -13.74 -10.66 20.74
N ASN A 199 -12.44 -10.92 20.67
CA ASN A 199 -11.74 -11.87 21.54
C ASN A 199 -12.33 -13.30 21.52
N ALA A 200 -12.83 -13.76 20.37
CA ALA A 200 -13.42 -15.10 20.22
C ALA A 200 -12.57 -16.21 20.86
N SER A 201 -11.25 -16.18 20.65
CA SER A 201 -10.30 -17.17 21.18
C SER A 201 -10.22 -17.22 22.71
N LYS A 202 -10.63 -16.17 23.41
CA LYS A 202 -10.60 -16.08 24.88
C LYS A 202 -11.91 -16.48 25.54
N LYS A 203 -13.00 -16.57 24.77
CA LYS A 203 -14.33 -16.86 25.30
C LYS A 203 -14.57 -18.37 25.32
N PRO A 204 -14.94 -18.97 26.48
CA PRO A 204 -15.20 -20.41 26.58
C PRO A 204 -16.24 -20.90 25.56
N GLN A 205 -17.26 -20.08 25.26
CA GLN A 205 -18.36 -20.43 24.36
C GLN A 205 -17.95 -20.65 22.90
N TYR A 206 -16.75 -20.21 22.49
CA TYR A 206 -16.21 -20.39 21.13
C TYR A 206 -15.03 -21.36 21.09
N LYS A 207 -14.63 -21.93 22.23
CA LYS A 207 -13.48 -22.84 22.32
C LYS A 207 -13.78 -24.14 21.55
N GLY A 208 -12.86 -24.53 20.67
CA GLY A 208 -12.97 -25.77 19.89
C GLY A 208 -13.93 -25.73 18.70
N LEU A 209 -14.61 -24.60 18.45
CA LEU A 209 -15.48 -24.45 17.29
C LEU A 209 -14.69 -24.10 16.02
N THR A 210 -15.19 -24.54 14.87
CA THR A 210 -14.65 -24.11 13.56
C THR A 210 -14.98 -22.63 13.29
N PRO A 211 -14.23 -21.93 12.42
CA PRO A 211 -14.54 -20.55 12.08
C PRO A 211 -15.98 -20.32 11.60
N THR A 212 -16.54 -21.24 10.81
CA THR A 212 -17.95 -21.20 10.37
C THR A 212 -18.93 -21.33 11.53
N GLN A 213 -18.68 -22.25 12.47
CA GLN A 213 -19.48 -22.42 13.67
C GLN A 213 -19.41 -21.21 14.61
N VAL A 214 -18.23 -20.59 14.75
CA VAL A 214 -18.05 -19.36 15.52
C VAL A 214 -18.92 -18.24 14.95
N VAL A 215 -18.91 -18.05 13.63
CA VAL A 215 -19.74 -17.04 12.95
C VAL A 215 -21.23 -17.34 13.13
N ALA A 216 -21.66 -18.60 12.95
CA ALA A 216 -23.06 -18.98 13.14
C ALA A 216 -23.55 -18.71 14.57
N LYS A 217 -22.75 -19.09 15.57
CA LYS A 217 -23.05 -18.84 16.98
C LYS A 217 -23.01 -17.36 17.35
N ALA A 218 -22.08 -16.60 16.76
CA ALA A 218 -22.00 -15.15 16.96
C ALA A 218 -23.14 -14.39 16.28
N LYS A 219 -23.71 -14.89 15.18
CA LYS A 219 -24.95 -14.35 14.59
C LYS A 219 -26.15 -14.51 15.51
N ALA A 220 -26.22 -15.62 16.25
CA ALA A 220 -27.27 -15.91 17.21
C ALA A 220 -27.08 -15.22 18.58
N SER A 221 -25.93 -14.59 18.81
CA SER A 221 -25.56 -13.96 20.08
C SER A 221 -25.39 -12.46 19.91
N SER A 222 -25.77 -11.65 20.90
CA SER A 222 -25.58 -10.20 20.88
C SER A 222 -24.15 -9.79 21.30
N ASP A 223 -23.16 -10.54 20.82
CA ASP A 223 -21.77 -10.39 21.22
C ASP A 223 -21.11 -9.14 20.60
N LYS A 224 -20.20 -8.49 21.35
CA LYS A 224 -19.44 -7.34 20.84
C LYS A 224 -18.64 -7.75 19.60
N LYS A 225 -18.87 -7.07 18.48
CA LYS A 225 -18.24 -7.32 17.17
C LYS A 225 -16.82 -6.76 17.10
N LEU A 226 -16.05 -7.20 16.09
CA LEU A 226 -14.73 -6.66 15.78
C LEU A 226 -14.80 -5.17 15.39
N ALA A 227 -13.84 -4.39 15.91
CA ALA A 227 -13.62 -3.01 15.49
C ALA A 227 -13.14 -2.97 14.01
N PRO A 228 -13.47 -1.91 13.25
CA PRO A 228 -13.07 -1.78 11.84
C PRO A 228 -11.56 -1.94 11.63
N ARG A 229 -10.75 -1.33 12.50
CA ARG A 229 -9.28 -1.44 12.44
C ARG A 229 -8.78 -2.87 12.57
N THR A 230 -9.44 -3.70 13.37
CA THR A 230 -9.07 -5.12 13.53
C THR A 230 -9.42 -5.92 12.28
N LYS A 231 -10.55 -5.63 11.65
CA LYS A 231 -10.91 -6.24 10.36
C LYS A 231 -9.90 -5.87 9.28
N GLU A 232 -9.47 -4.60 9.20
CA GLU A 232 -8.48 -4.17 8.19
C GLU A 232 -7.13 -4.85 8.44
N LYS A 233 -6.73 -5.06 9.70
CA LYS A 233 -5.54 -5.85 10.04
C LYS A 233 -5.62 -7.32 9.62
N HIS A 234 -6.81 -7.93 9.57
CA HIS A 234 -6.96 -9.27 8.99
C HIS A 234 -6.76 -9.22 7.47
N LEU A 235 -7.38 -8.24 6.82
CA LEU A 235 -7.24 -8.04 5.38
C LEU A 235 -5.80 -7.74 4.95
N ASP A 236 -5.07 -6.90 5.69
CA ASP A 236 -3.65 -6.61 5.44
C ASP A 236 -2.78 -7.87 5.47
N ARG A 237 -3.09 -8.83 6.36
CA ARG A 237 -2.35 -10.10 6.44
C ARG A 237 -2.64 -11.01 5.25
N LEU A 238 -3.89 -11.04 4.80
CA LEU A 238 -4.26 -11.75 3.57
C LEU A 238 -3.58 -11.11 2.35
N ARG A 239 -3.54 -9.79 2.26
CA ARG A 239 -2.80 -9.08 1.19
C ARG A 239 -1.33 -9.47 1.17
N VAL A 240 -0.66 -9.55 2.32
CA VAL A 240 0.74 -9.99 2.39
C VAL A 240 0.91 -11.45 1.94
N PHE A 241 -0.01 -12.33 2.35
CA PHE A 241 0.00 -13.74 1.94
C PHE A 241 -0.19 -13.90 0.42
N PHE A 242 -1.26 -13.35 -0.15
CA PHE A 242 -1.55 -13.46 -1.58
C PHE A 242 -0.52 -12.72 -2.44
N LYS A 243 0.05 -11.61 -1.94
CA LYS A 243 1.20 -10.98 -2.58
C LYS A 243 2.41 -11.91 -2.62
N ASN A 244 2.70 -12.67 -1.55
CA ASN A 244 3.77 -13.66 -1.59
C ASN A 244 3.51 -14.77 -2.64
N CYS A 245 2.27 -15.23 -2.76
CA CYS A 245 1.87 -16.18 -3.79
C CYS A 245 2.05 -15.62 -5.21
N MET A 246 1.67 -14.35 -5.42
CA MET A 246 1.88 -13.61 -6.66
C MET A 246 3.37 -13.45 -7.00
N ASP A 247 4.20 -13.03 -6.04
CA ASP A 247 5.65 -12.87 -6.22
C ASP A 247 6.33 -14.20 -6.61
N ARG A 248 5.74 -15.32 -6.19
CA ARG A 248 6.15 -16.69 -6.54
C ARG A 248 5.51 -17.21 -7.84
N ARG A 249 4.75 -16.38 -8.55
CA ARG A 249 4.02 -16.72 -9.79
C ARG A 249 3.03 -17.88 -9.64
N LEU A 250 2.48 -18.06 -8.44
CA LEU A 250 1.44 -19.06 -8.16
C LEU A 250 0.04 -18.57 -8.50
N LEU A 251 -0.12 -17.25 -8.66
CA LEU A 251 -1.36 -16.57 -8.99
C LEU A 251 -1.10 -15.59 -10.13
N SER A 252 -2.13 -15.36 -10.96
CA SER A 252 -2.12 -14.36 -12.04
C SER A 252 -2.65 -13.01 -11.59
N TYR A 253 -3.44 -12.96 -10.52
CA TYR A 253 -3.97 -11.75 -9.90
C TYR A 253 -4.10 -11.93 -8.38
N ASN A 254 -4.17 -10.83 -7.64
CA ASN A 254 -4.35 -10.86 -6.19
C ASN A 254 -5.85 -10.81 -5.83
N PRO A 255 -6.41 -11.84 -5.16
CA PRO A 255 -7.83 -11.86 -4.78
C PRO A 255 -8.25 -10.71 -3.85
N CYS A 256 -7.30 -10.14 -3.10
CA CYS A 256 -7.56 -9.03 -2.19
C CYS A 256 -7.62 -7.65 -2.88
N ASP A 257 -7.34 -7.56 -4.18
CA ASP A 257 -7.36 -6.29 -4.89
C ASP A 257 -8.80 -5.76 -4.99
N GLY A 258 -9.01 -4.53 -4.52
CA GLY A 258 -10.34 -3.91 -4.46
C GLY A 258 -11.07 -4.07 -3.13
N SER A 259 -10.74 -5.08 -2.31
CA SER A 259 -11.34 -5.25 -0.98
C SER A 259 -10.85 -4.17 0.00
N ARG A 260 -11.78 -3.53 0.74
CA ARG A 260 -11.51 -2.52 1.78
C ARG A 260 -12.52 -2.64 2.91
N VAL A 261 -12.09 -2.49 4.17
CA VAL A 261 -13.01 -2.49 5.32
C VAL A 261 -13.66 -1.11 5.53
N THR A 262 -12.91 -0.03 5.31
CA THR A 262 -13.38 1.35 5.50
C THR A 262 -13.17 2.18 4.24
N GLY A 263 -14.07 3.14 4.00
CA GLY A 263 -13.85 4.21 3.04
C GLY A 263 -12.74 5.15 3.51
N LYS A 264 -12.10 5.88 2.59
CA LYS A 264 -10.98 6.80 2.88
C LYS A 264 -11.26 7.89 3.93
N ALA A 265 -12.52 8.06 4.34
CA ALA A 265 -13.00 9.18 5.18
C ALA A 265 -13.53 8.77 6.57
N GLN A 266 -13.48 7.49 6.95
CA GLN A 266 -13.62 7.16 8.37
C GLN A 266 -12.26 7.37 9.03
N ASP A 267 -11.98 8.64 9.35
CA ASP A 267 -10.99 8.97 10.36
C ASP A 267 -11.27 8.07 11.56
N GLU A 268 -10.23 7.36 12.00
CA GLU A 268 -10.27 6.70 13.30
C GLU A 268 -10.66 7.78 14.30
N GLU A 269 -11.93 7.76 14.75
CA GLU A 269 -12.39 8.59 15.86
C GLU A 269 -11.29 8.47 16.92
N GLN A 270 -10.64 9.58 17.27
CA GLN A 270 -9.52 9.57 18.22
C GLN A 270 -10.07 9.06 19.54
N THR A 271 -10.05 7.74 19.72
CA THR A 271 -10.59 7.06 20.92
C THR A 271 -9.81 7.45 22.17
N LYS A 272 -8.69 8.15 22.01
CA LYS A 272 -7.84 8.66 23.08
C LYS A 272 -7.80 10.17 22.99
N ARG A 273 -8.50 10.85 23.90
CA ARG A 273 -8.31 12.28 24.14
C ARG A 273 -6.92 12.52 24.74
N PRO A 274 -6.22 13.61 24.37
CA PRO A 274 -5.06 14.08 25.13
C PRO A 274 -5.45 14.36 26.58
N PHE A 275 -4.49 14.21 27.50
CA PHE A 275 -4.68 14.63 28.89
C PHE A 275 -4.83 16.14 28.97
N ASP A 276 -5.82 16.59 29.73
CA ASP A 276 -5.96 17.99 30.10
C ASP A 276 -5.23 18.31 31.41
N GLU A 277 -5.18 19.59 31.78
CA GLU A 277 -4.47 20.03 33.00
C GLU A 277 -5.07 19.41 34.28
N LYS A 278 -6.38 19.11 34.30
CA LYS A 278 -7.03 18.47 35.45
C LYS A 278 -6.58 17.01 35.57
N ASP A 279 -6.52 16.30 34.44
CA ASP A 279 -6.01 14.94 34.39
C ASP A 279 -4.54 14.88 34.88
N LEU A 280 -3.71 15.84 34.48
CA LEU A 280 -2.31 15.91 34.92
C LEU A 280 -2.18 16.19 36.42
N LYS A 281 -3.00 17.09 36.98
CA LYS A 281 -3.02 17.35 38.43
C LYS A 281 -3.37 16.09 39.23
N VAL A 282 -4.33 15.31 38.76
CA VAL A 282 -4.71 14.04 39.39
C VAL A 282 -3.60 12.99 39.25
N LEU A 283 -2.99 12.90 38.06
CA LEU A 283 -1.96 11.90 37.77
C LEU A 283 -0.68 12.11 38.59
N PHE A 284 -0.30 13.37 38.81
CA PHE A 284 0.92 13.76 39.52
C PHE A 284 0.67 14.21 40.96
N ASP A 285 -0.51 13.91 41.52
CA ASP A 285 -0.79 14.16 42.94
C ASP A 285 0.14 13.31 43.82
N PRO A 286 0.89 13.91 44.77
CA PRO A 286 1.79 13.17 45.65
C PRO A 286 1.12 12.04 46.45
N SER A 287 -0.18 12.13 46.73
CA SER A 287 -0.93 11.08 47.44
C SER A 287 -1.07 9.77 46.64
N HIS A 288 -0.95 9.83 45.30
CA HIS A 288 -0.99 8.66 44.42
C HIS A 288 0.39 8.01 44.21
N VAL A 289 1.45 8.66 44.68
CA VAL A 289 2.82 8.18 44.56
C VAL A 289 3.12 7.26 45.75
N THR A 290 3.11 5.95 45.50
CA THR A 290 3.58 4.99 46.51
C THR A 290 5.12 4.91 46.47
N PRO A 291 5.82 5.21 47.60
CA PRO A 291 7.29 5.22 47.64
C PRO A 291 7.92 3.86 47.34
N THR A 292 7.16 2.79 47.48
CA THR A 292 7.61 1.41 47.30
C THR A 292 7.76 0.99 45.84
N MET A 293 7.26 1.78 44.88
CA MET A 293 7.30 1.44 43.45
C MET A 293 7.91 2.58 42.62
N PRO A 294 9.26 2.67 42.52
CA PRO A 294 9.94 3.75 41.82
C PRO A 294 9.49 3.94 40.36
N HIS A 295 9.12 2.86 39.69
CA HIS A 295 8.64 2.90 38.32
C HIS A 295 7.28 3.60 38.16
N LYS A 296 6.41 3.55 39.18
CA LYS A 296 5.13 4.28 39.15
C LYS A 296 5.33 5.79 39.34
N HIS A 297 6.40 6.16 40.02
CA HIS A 297 6.78 7.56 40.21
C HIS A 297 7.49 8.13 38.98
N TRP A 298 8.61 7.52 38.57
CA TRP A 298 9.50 8.11 37.57
C TRP A 298 9.02 7.97 36.13
N ILE A 299 8.40 6.84 35.76
CA ILE A 299 8.03 6.60 34.36
C ILE A 299 7.00 7.62 33.84
N PRO A 300 5.94 7.99 34.58
CA PRO A 300 5.02 9.06 34.14
C PRO A 300 5.72 10.41 33.97
N ILE A 301 6.62 10.77 34.90
CA ILE A 301 7.39 12.03 34.85
C ILE A 301 8.28 12.05 33.61
N LEU A 302 9.07 11.00 33.41
CA LEU A 302 9.91 10.85 32.24
C LEU A 302 9.08 10.84 30.95
N GLY A 303 7.93 10.15 30.95
CA GLY A 303 7.00 10.11 29.81
C GLY A 303 6.48 11.49 29.42
N LEU A 304 6.15 12.32 30.42
CA LEU A 304 5.69 13.70 30.21
C LEU A 304 6.78 14.57 29.55
N TYR A 305 8.01 14.52 30.08
CA TYR A 305 9.08 15.42 29.61
C TYR A 305 9.84 14.93 28.38
N THR A 306 9.92 13.62 28.15
CA THR A 306 10.71 13.05 27.05
C THR A 306 9.86 12.62 25.84
N GLY A 307 8.56 12.40 26.04
CA GLY A 307 7.69 11.78 25.03
C GLY A 307 8.10 10.36 24.65
N ALA A 308 8.99 9.72 25.41
CA ALA A 308 9.44 8.37 25.14
C ALA A 308 8.30 7.36 25.37
N ARG A 309 8.34 6.25 24.63
CA ARG A 309 7.32 5.20 24.80
C ARG A 309 7.48 4.55 26.17
N LEU A 310 6.37 4.14 26.76
CA LEU A 310 6.35 3.44 28.05
C LEU A 310 7.34 2.26 28.11
N ASN A 311 7.41 1.44 27.05
CA ASN A 311 8.39 0.34 26.97
C ASN A 311 9.84 0.80 26.81
N GLU A 312 10.10 1.96 26.19
CA GLU A 312 11.45 2.52 26.08
C GLU A 312 11.95 2.93 27.49
N LEU A 313 11.08 3.56 28.29
CA LEU A 313 11.39 3.97 29.66
C LEU A 313 11.46 2.80 30.64
N ALA A 314 10.55 1.84 30.52
CA ALA A 314 10.49 0.68 31.40
C ALA A 314 11.63 -0.33 31.20
N GLN A 315 12.50 -0.14 30.19
CA GLN A 315 13.65 -1.01 29.88
C GLN A 315 15.00 -0.30 30.11
N LEU A 316 14.99 0.89 30.70
CA LEU A 316 16.21 1.68 30.90
C LEU A 316 17.19 0.97 31.82
N GLN A 317 18.43 0.86 31.36
CA GLN A 317 19.55 0.45 32.19
C GLN A 317 20.28 1.67 32.73
N VAL A 318 20.97 1.49 33.85
CA VAL A 318 21.75 2.57 34.48
C VAL A 318 22.76 3.18 33.51
N GLU A 319 23.35 2.35 32.63
CA GLU A 319 24.27 2.77 31.57
C GLU A 319 23.63 3.55 30.40
N ASP A 320 22.30 3.57 30.29
CA ASP A 320 21.61 4.37 29.30
C ASP A 320 21.54 5.85 29.70
N LEU A 321 21.85 6.19 30.96
CA LEU A 321 21.97 7.57 31.41
C LEU A 321 23.40 8.07 31.24
N GLU A 322 23.54 9.17 30.53
CA GLU A 322 24.84 9.77 30.22
C GLU A 322 24.74 11.29 30.24
N GLN A 323 25.83 11.93 30.64
CA GLN A 323 26.00 13.37 30.54
C GLN A 323 26.87 13.68 29.31
N ILE A 324 26.32 14.44 28.36
CA ILE A 324 27.03 14.89 27.15
C ILE A 324 27.08 16.41 27.20
N ASP A 325 28.28 16.99 27.15
CA ASP A 325 28.50 18.45 27.21
C ASP A 325 27.78 19.13 28.38
N GLY A 326 27.79 18.47 29.54
CA GLY A 326 27.14 18.97 30.76
C GLY A 326 25.63 18.69 30.84
N ILE A 327 25.01 18.17 29.78
CA ILE A 327 23.57 17.89 29.73
C ILE A 327 23.31 16.42 29.98
N TRP A 328 22.61 16.11 31.07
CA TRP A 328 22.12 14.76 31.33
C TRP A 328 21.05 14.36 30.34
N GLY A 329 21.08 13.10 29.89
CA GLY A 329 20.06 12.56 29.02
C GLY A 329 19.99 11.04 29.07
N ILE A 330 19.00 10.53 28.35
CA ILE A 330 18.70 9.11 28.25
C ILE A 330 18.95 8.63 26.83
N HIS A 331 19.71 7.56 26.68
CA HIS A 331 19.86 6.85 25.43
C HIS A 331 18.79 5.80 25.24
N ILE A 332 18.00 5.95 24.19
CA ILE A 332 16.99 4.96 23.80
C ILE A 332 17.65 4.03 22.77
N ARG A 333 18.34 2.98 23.25
CA ARG A 333 19.14 2.09 22.38
C ARG A 333 18.45 0.75 22.08
N ARG A 334 17.58 0.29 22.98
CA ARG A 334 17.10 -1.10 23.09
C ARG A 334 15.67 -1.27 22.58
N GLN A 335 15.39 -2.44 21.97
CA GLN A 335 14.06 -2.88 21.49
C GLN A 335 13.28 -1.85 20.64
N VAL A 336 13.98 -0.94 19.95
CA VAL A 336 13.33 -0.03 19.03
C VAL A 336 12.95 -0.74 17.72
N LYS A 337 11.70 -0.52 17.26
CA LYS A 337 11.15 -1.19 16.07
C LYS A 337 12.00 -0.95 14.81
N ASN A 338 12.68 0.20 14.71
CA ASN A 338 13.49 0.62 13.59
C ASN A 338 14.86 1.14 14.05
N ARG A 339 15.92 0.92 13.27
CA ARG A 339 17.29 1.41 13.55
C ARG A 339 17.34 2.94 13.72
N SER A 340 16.46 3.67 13.03
CA SER A 340 16.33 5.13 13.12
C SER A 340 15.68 5.65 14.41
N SER A 341 15.17 4.77 15.27
CA SER A 341 14.54 5.18 16.54
C SER A 341 15.52 5.22 17.71
N LYS A 342 16.80 4.85 17.48
CA LYS A 342 17.88 5.06 18.45
C LYS A 342 18.20 6.54 18.56
N ARG A 343 18.12 7.10 19.78
CA ARG A 343 18.31 8.53 20.02
C ARG A 343 18.79 8.81 21.45
N PHE A 344 19.47 9.93 21.63
CA PHE A 344 19.70 10.54 22.93
C PHE A 344 18.58 11.55 23.19
N VAL A 345 17.99 11.52 24.38
CA VAL A 345 16.93 12.45 24.81
C VAL A 345 17.42 13.22 26.02
N PRO A 346 17.67 14.54 25.89
CA PRO A 346 18.03 15.38 27.04
C PRO A 346 16.96 15.35 28.13
N LEU A 347 17.41 15.31 29.38
CA LEU A 347 16.54 15.47 30.54
C LEU A 347 16.33 16.95 30.82
N ARG A 348 15.09 17.28 31.17
CA ARG A 348 14.68 18.62 31.58
C ARG A 348 15.14 18.89 33.01
N GLN A 349 15.45 20.15 33.32
CA GLN A 349 15.99 20.54 34.63
C GLN A 349 15.05 20.12 35.78
N GLU A 350 13.74 20.23 35.55
CA GLU A 350 12.70 19.84 36.49
C GLU A 350 12.80 18.35 36.89
N VAL A 351 13.28 17.47 36.00
CA VAL A 351 13.53 16.04 36.30
C VAL A 351 14.79 15.86 37.15
N LEU A 352 15.81 16.68 36.90
CA LEU A 352 17.06 16.66 37.66
C LEU A 352 16.82 17.18 39.10
N ASP A 353 16.08 18.27 39.24
CA ASP A 353 15.73 18.89 40.52
C ASP A 353 14.88 17.97 41.40
N LEU A 354 14.08 17.08 40.80
CA LEU A 354 13.34 16.04 41.50
C LEU A 354 14.25 14.92 42.04
N GLY A 355 15.54 14.90 41.70
CA GLY A 355 16.51 13.92 42.19
C GLY A 355 16.56 12.62 41.37
N PHE A 356 16.22 12.65 40.07
CA PHE A 356 16.24 11.43 39.25
C PHE A 356 17.65 10.84 39.11
N ILE A 357 18.68 11.67 39.01
CA ILE A 357 20.07 11.22 38.93
C ILE A 357 20.50 10.59 40.25
N ASP A 358 20.17 11.20 41.39
CA ASP A 358 20.45 10.65 42.72
C ASP A 358 19.78 9.28 42.91
N TYR A 359 18.53 9.14 42.45
CA TYR A 359 17.85 7.86 42.42
C TYR A 359 18.62 6.82 41.61
N VAL A 360 19.04 7.14 40.38
CA VAL A 360 19.78 6.22 39.51
C VAL A 360 21.14 5.87 40.11
N GLU A 361 21.82 6.80 40.78
CA GLU A 361 23.05 6.54 41.50
C GLU A 361 22.83 5.57 42.67
N SER A 362 21.74 5.70 43.42
CA SER A 362 21.39 4.75 44.49
C SER A 362 21.16 3.33 43.95
N VAL A 363 20.52 3.21 42.78
CA VAL A 363 20.29 1.94 42.07
C VAL A 363 21.62 1.32 41.63
N LYS A 364 22.54 2.14 41.11
CA LYS A 364 23.89 1.73 40.73
C LYS A 364 24.71 1.26 41.93
N GLN A 365 24.66 1.97 43.05
CA GLN A 365 25.33 1.59 44.30
C GLN A 365 24.79 0.27 44.86
N ALA A 366 23.48 0.05 44.73
CA ALA A 366 22.84 -1.23 45.04
C ALA A 366 23.13 -2.36 44.02
N ARG A 367 23.99 -2.10 43.01
CA ARG A 367 24.43 -3.05 41.98
C ARG A 367 23.32 -3.59 41.07
N PHE A 368 22.22 -2.84 40.93
CA PHE A 368 21.21 -3.17 39.93
C PHE A 368 21.61 -2.57 38.57
N GLU A 369 21.45 -3.37 37.51
CA GLU A 369 21.69 -2.91 36.14
C GLU A 369 20.50 -2.13 35.55
N HIS A 370 19.29 -2.44 36.01
CA HIS A 370 18.05 -1.86 35.51
C HIS A 370 17.65 -0.66 36.39
N VAL A 371 17.31 0.48 35.77
CA VAL A 371 16.91 1.71 36.48
C VAL A 371 15.72 1.45 37.38
N PHE A 372 14.82 0.53 37.00
CA PHE A 372 13.68 0.13 37.80
C PHE A 372 13.75 -1.35 38.18
N PRO A 373 14.43 -1.72 39.29
CA PRO A 373 14.50 -3.11 39.74
C PRO A 373 13.11 -3.68 40.04
N GLY A 374 12.88 -4.96 39.70
CA GLY A 374 11.62 -5.65 39.97
C GLY A 374 10.51 -5.45 38.92
N LEU A 375 10.70 -4.55 37.94
CA LEU A 375 9.90 -4.58 36.71
C LEU A 375 10.39 -5.74 35.84
N PRO A 376 9.55 -6.74 35.52
CA PRO A 376 9.97 -7.78 34.60
C PRO A 376 10.24 -7.13 33.25
N ALA A 377 11.40 -7.43 32.66
CA ALA A 377 11.74 -6.98 31.34
C ALA A 377 10.58 -7.29 30.38
N CYS A 378 10.02 -6.24 29.76
CA CYS A 378 8.99 -6.42 28.73
C CYS A 378 9.63 -7.13 27.53
N THR A 379 9.59 -8.46 27.54
CA THR A 379 9.94 -9.26 26.38
C THR A 379 8.89 -9.04 25.29
N ARG A 380 9.29 -9.19 24.02
CA ARG A 380 8.41 -9.08 22.84
C ARG A 380 7.11 -9.90 22.96
N SER A 381 7.11 -10.95 23.79
CA SER A 381 6.00 -11.90 23.98
C SER A 381 5.07 -11.59 25.17
N THR A 382 5.44 -10.66 26.07
CA THR A 382 4.63 -10.35 27.27
C THR A 382 4.17 -8.89 27.25
N PRO A 383 3.00 -8.56 26.69
CA PRO A 383 2.45 -7.22 26.83
C PRO A 383 2.14 -6.95 28.30
N MET A 384 2.49 -5.73 28.77
CA MET A 384 2.31 -5.21 30.13
C MET A 384 1.03 -5.72 30.82
N ARG A 385 1.15 -6.76 31.65
CA ARG A 385 0.04 -7.23 32.50
C ARG A 385 -0.16 -6.32 33.72
N TRP A 386 0.91 -5.71 34.23
CA TRP A 386 0.92 -4.90 35.47
C TRP A 386 0.15 -3.58 35.38
N VAL A 387 -0.06 -3.02 34.18
CA VAL A 387 -0.86 -1.80 34.00
C VAL A 387 -2.36 -2.07 34.16
N LYS A 388 -2.82 -3.33 33.99
CA LYS A 388 -4.25 -3.67 34.12
C LYS A 388 -4.68 -4.09 35.51
N GLU A 389 -3.76 -4.49 36.37
CA GLU A 389 -4.05 -4.90 37.76
C GLU A 389 -4.17 -3.72 38.72
N SER A 390 -4.04 -2.49 38.24
CA SER A 390 -4.28 -1.26 39.02
C SER A 390 -5.35 -0.41 38.32
N SER A 391 -6.55 -0.98 38.15
CA SER A 391 -7.74 -0.13 37.99
C SER A 391 -8.11 0.34 39.39
N LEU A 392 -7.77 1.60 39.70
CA LEU A 392 -8.47 2.37 40.73
C LEU A 392 -9.93 2.57 40.30
#